data_AF-A0A1E7KRN4-F1
#
_entry.id   AF-A0A1E7KRN4-F1
#
_cell.length_a   1.000
_cell.length_b   1.000
_cell.length_c   1.000
_cell.angle_alpha   90.00
_cell.angle_beta   90.00
_cell.angle_gamma   90.00
#
_symmetry.space_group_name_H-M   'P 1'
#
loop_
_entity.id
_entity.type
_entity.pdbx_description
1 polymer ?
#
loop_
_entity_poly.entity_id
_entity_poly.type
_entity_poly.pdbx_seq_one_letter_code
_entity_poly.pdbx_strand_id
1 'polypeptide(L)'
;YGPLTGLPLRLLLPELRLRRVPAADAGDCDTWEDLVAARARIRDHGTVLDEWTTAVAEELGISPELDVDALLDLARDAAHGVARPAAPLTTFLVGYAAATRGGSAQDIADASRAAARLA
;
A
#
# COMPACT_ATOMS: atom_id res chain seq x y z
N TYR A 1 -3.86 -9.81 -42.70
CA TYR A 1 -4.75 -8.97 -41.85
C TYR A 1 -4.29 -7.53 -41.99
N GLY A 2 -5.19 -6.54 -41.99
CA GLY A 2 -4.81 -5.12 -42.07
C GLY A 2 -4.14 -4.64 -40.77
N PRO A 3 -4.47 -3.45 -40.24
CA PRO A 3 -3.95 -3.02 -38.95
C PRO A 3 -4.32 -4.03 -37.85
N LEU A 4 -3.40 -4.23 -36.90
CA LEU A 4 -3.54 -5.23 -35.83
C LEU A 4 -4.56 -4.83 -34.74
N THR A 5 -5.08 -3.61 -34.78
CA THR A 5 -6.05 -3.06 -33.83
C THR A 5 -7.38 -3.82 -33.87
N GLY A 6 -7.88 -4.23 -32.71
CA GLY A 6 -9.16 -4.95 -32.57
C GLY A 6 -9.09 -6.45 -32.87
N LEU A 7 -7.91 -6.98 -33.19
CA LEU A 7 -7.71 -8.42 -33.40
C LEU A 7 -7.35 -9.14 -32.08
N PRO A 8 -7.67 -10.45 -31.95
CA PRO A 8 -7.32 -11.22 -30.76
C PRO A 8 -5.81 -11.37 -30.54
N LEU A 9 -5.35 -11.17 -29.29
CA LEU A 9 -3.94 -11.31 -28.92
C LEU A 9 -3.36 -12.72 -29.16
N ARG A 10 -4.21 -13.76 -29.24
CA ARG A 10 -3.77 -15.13 -29.56
C ARG A 10 -3.02 -15.23 -30.90
N LEU A 11 -3.24 -14.28 -31.81
CA LEU A 11 -2.53 -14.23 -33.09
C LEU A 11 -1.05 -13.85 -32.94
N LEU A 12 -0.65 -13.28 -31.80
CA LEU A 12 0.75 -12.97 -31.49
C LEU A 12 1.49 -14.18 -30.90
N LEU A 13 0.79 -15.15 -30.31
CA LEU A 13 1.40 -16.29 -29.63
C LEU A 13 2.35 -17.14 -30.52
N PRO A 14 2.04 -17.39 -31.81
CA PRO A 14 2.94 -18.15 -32.70
C PRO A 14 4.29 -17.47 -32.96
N GLU A 15 4.33 -16.13 -32.90
CA GLU A 15 5.54 -15.32 -33.16
C GLU A 15 6.38 -15.09 -31.89
N LEU A 16 5.90 -15.54 -30.73
CA LEU A 16 6.56 -15.35 -29.44
C LEU A 16 7.19 -16.64 -28.92
N ARG A 17 8.37 -16.52 -28.33
CA ARG A 17 8.98 -17.60 -27.56
C ARG A 17 8.40 -17.64 -26.15
N LEU A 18 7.36 -18.44 -25.95
CA LEU A 18 6.69 -18.57 -24.67
C LEU A 18 7.56 -19.33 -23.65
N ARG A 19 7.60 -18.84 -22.40
CA ARG A 19 8.24 -19.52 -21.27
C ARG A 19 7.24 -19.65 -20.14
N ARG A 20 7.08 -20.87 -19.60
CA ARG A 20 6.27 -21.08 -18.40
C ARG A 20 7.07 -20.60 -17.19
N VAL A 21 6.41 -19.83 -16.34
CA VAL A 21 6.93 -19.37 -15.04
C VAL A 21 6.06 -20.02 -13.96
N PRO A 22 6.64 -20.61 -12.91
CA PRO A 22 5.86 -21.06 -11.76
C PRO A 22 5.15 -19.86 -11.14
N ALA A 23 3.83 -19.90 -11.05
CA ALA A 23 3.03 -18.90 -10.35
C ALA A 23 2.30 -19.59 -9.20
N ALA A 24 2.35 -18.98 -8.01
CA ALA A 24 1.75 -19.56 -6.81
C ALA A 24 0.21 -19.52 -6.87
N ASP A 25 -0.37 -18.51 -7.53
CA ASP A 25 -1.80 -18.43 -7.83
C ASP A 25 -2.01 -17.30 -8.87
N ALA A 26 -2.64 -17.60 -10.00
CA ALA A 26 -2.91 -16.63 -11.08
C ALA A 26 -4.36 -16.79 -11.57
N GLY A 27 -5.29 -16.95 -10.63
CA GLY A 27 -6.71 -17.03 -10.92
C GLY A 27 -7.23 -15.77 -11.62
N ASP A 28 -8.06 -15.98 -12.65
CA ASP A 28 -8.75 -14.89 -13.34
C ASP A 28 -9.84 -14.30 -12.45
N CYS A 29 -10.16 -13.02 -12.65
CA CYS A 29 -11.22 -12.33 -11.92
C CYS A 29 -12.32 -11.90 -12.89
N ASP A 30 -13.15 -12.86 -13.29
CA ASP A 30 -14.22 -12.64 -14.26
C ASP A 30 -15.49 -12.06 -13.61
N THR A 31 -15.68 -12.32 -12.33
CA THR A 31 -16.90 -11.92 -11.60
C THR A 31 -16.60 -11.03 -10.38
N TRP A 32 -17.65 -10.38 -9.89
CA TRP A 32 -17.59 -9.64 -8.62
C TRP A 32 -17.22 -10.53 -7.43
N GLU A 33 -17.66 -11.79 -7.45
CA GLU A 33 -17.32 -12.77 -6.41
C GLU A 33 -15.83 -13.10 -6.45
N ASP A 34 -15.25 -13.30 -7.64
CA ASP A 34 -13.81 -13.52 -7.82
C ASP A 34 -12.98 -12.33 -7.32
N LEU A 35 -13.44 -11.10 -7.60
CA LEU A 35 -12.80 -9.89 -7.09
C LEU A 35 -12.83 -9.82 -5.55
N VAL A 36 -13.94 -10.19 -4.92
CA VAL A 36 -14.06 -10.21 -3.45
C VAL A 36 -13.12 -11.27 -2.86
N ALA A 37 -13.06 -12.46 -3.44
CA ALA A 37 -12.19 -13.55 -3.01
C ALA A 37 -10.71 -13.23 -3.22
N ALA A 38 -10.33 -12.65 -4.36
CA ALA A 38 -8.97 -12.16 -4.62
C ALA A 38 -8.59 -11.05 -3.63
N ARG A 39 -9.50 -10.12 -3.35
CA ARG A 39 -9.24 -9.05 -2.38
C ARG A 39 -9.17 -9.55 -0.94
N ALA A 40 -9.86 -10.64 -0.58
CA ALA A 40 -9.67 -11.30 0.70
C ALA A 40 -8.25 -11.89 0.83
N ARG A 41 -7.76 -12.59 -0.20
CA ARG A 41 -6.37 -13.10 -0.26
C ARG A 41 -5.32 -11.98 -0.25
N ILE A 42 -5.58 -10.86 -0.94
CA ILE A 42 -4.69 -9.70 -0.91
C ILE A 42 -4.76 -8.98 0.44
N ARG A 43 -5.92 -8.93 1.10
CA ARG A 43 -6.03 -8.39 2.47
C ARG A 43 -5.28 -9.23 3.50
N ASP A 44 -5.03 -10.51 3.21
CA ASP A 44 -4.06 -11.31 3.96
C ASP A 44 -2.63 -10.75 3.85
N HIS A 45 -2.33 -9.77 2.97
CA HIS A 45 -1.09 -8.98 3.03
C HIS A 45 -1.10 -7.91 4.14
N GLY A 46 -2.21 -7.71 4.84
CA GLY A 46 -2.23 -6.93 6.08
C GLY A 46 -1.26 -7.53 7.10
N THR A 47 -1.20 -8.86 7.18
CA THR A 47 -0.20 -9.56 8.00
C THR A 47 1.22 -9.30 7.51
N VAL A 48 1.45 -9.20 6.20
CA VAL A 48 2.78 -8.87 5.65
C VAL A 48 3.21 -7.45 6.04
N LEU A 49 2.29 -6.48 6.04
CA LEU A 49 2.59 -5.11 6.47
C LEU A 49 2.82 -5.05 7.99
N ASP A 50 2.02 -5.76 8.78
CA ASP A 50 2.17 -5.84 10.23
C ASP A 50 3.49 -6.54 10.62
N GLU A 51 3.83 -7.65 9.97
CA GLU A 51 5.08 -8.38 10.14
C GLU A 51 6.28 -7.51 9.76
N TRP A 52 6.20 -6.80 8.63
CA TRP A 52 7.25 -5.86 8.21
C TRP A 52 7.41 -4.72 9.21
N THR A 53 6.30 -4.12 9.65
CA THR A 53 6.31 -3.02 10.61
C THR A 53 6.89 -3.47 11.95
N THR A 54 6.52 -4.67 12.40
CA THR A 54 7.08 -5.31 13.60
C THR A 54 8.57 -5.54 13.46
N ALA A 55 9.03 -6.15 12.37
CA ALA A 55 10.45 -6.41 12.14
C ALA A 55 11.29 -5.14 12.09
N VAL A 56 10.79 -4.08 11.43
CA VAL A 56 11.45 -2.77 11.40
C VAL A 56 11.49 -2.13 12.79
N ALA A 57 10.39 -2.20 13.54
CA ALA A 57 10.32 -1.67 14.90
C ALA A 57 11.32 -2.37 15.84
N GLU A 58 11.42 -3.70 15.74
CA GLU A 58 12.40 -4.51 16.47
C GLU A 58 13.84 -4.13 16.12
N GLU A 59 14.18 -4.02 14.82
CA GLU A 59 15.52 -3.62 14.35
C GLU A 59 15.90 -2.21 14.83
N LEU A 60 14.93 -1.30 14.89
CA LEU A 60 15.13 0.07 15.38
C LEU A 60 15.06 0.19 16.91
N GLY A 61 14.71 -0.89 17.63
CA GLY A 61 14.57 -0.89 19.08
C GLY A 61 13.43 0.00 19.59
N ILE A 62 12.35 0.15 18.81
CA ILE A 62 11.18 0.97 19.14
C ILE A 62 9.92 0.09 19.27
N SER A 63 8.97 0.54 20.10
CA SER A 63 7.65 -0.08 20.20
C SER A 63 6.59 1.03 20.24
N PRO A 64 6.27 1.65 19.08
CA PRO A 64 5.31 2.74 19.04
C PRO A 64 3.89 2.19 19.21
N GLU A 65 3.12 2.81 20.10
CA GLU A 65 1.65 2.66 20.11
C GLU A 65 1.07 3.45 18.93
N LEU A 66 1.02 2.79 17.77
CA LEU A 66 0.62 3.40 16.50
C LEU A 66 -0.74 2.88 16.03
N ASP A 67 -1.63 3.81 15.67
CA ASP A 67 -2.79 3.53 14.83
C ASP A 67 -2.35 3.54 13.36
N VAL A 68 -2.04 2.35 12.84
CA VAL A 68 -1.51 2.17 11.48
C VAL A 68 -2.52 2.63 10.43
N ASP A 69 -3.79 2.28 10.59
CA ASP A 69 -4.85 2.64 9.64
C ASP A 69 -5.00 4.16 9.56
N ALA A 70 -5.05 4.85 10.70
CA ALA A 70 -5.13 6.31 10.72
C ALA A 70 -3.92 6.99 10.07
N LEU A 71 -2.71 6.45 10.24
CA LEU A 71 -1.50 7.00 9.62
C LEU A 71 -1.49 6.77 8.11
N LEU A 72 -1.94 5.61 7.64
CA LEU A 72 -2.05 5.29 6.21
C LEU A 72 -3.15 6.09 5.52
N ASP A 73 -4.27 6.35 6.19
CA ASP A 73 -5.33 7.22 5.67
C ASP A 73 -4.87 8.67 5.57
N LEU A 74 -4.12 9.18 6.56
CA LEU A 74 -3.48 10.50 6.45
C LEU A 74 -2.50 10.57 5.27
N ALA A 75 -1.69 9.54 5.06
CA ALA A 75 -0.76 9.47 3.93
C ALA A 75 -1.51 9.48 2.59
N ARG A 76 -2.61 8.72 2.51
CA ARG A 76 -3.50 8.69 1.35
C ARG A 76 -4.08 10.06 1.05
N ASP A 77 -4.60 10.75 2.06
CA ASP A 77 -5.18 12.08 1.91
C ASP A 77 -4.12 13.07 1.42
N ALA A 78 -2.94 13.09 2.03
CA ALA A 78 -1.84 13.94 1.58
C ALA A 78 -1.41 13.65 0.12
N ALA A 79 -1.34 12.38 -0.28
CA ALA A 79 -0.99 11.99 -1.64
C ALA A 79 -2.02 12.43 -2.68
N HIS A 80 -3.31 12.45 -2.32
CA HIS A 80 -4.39 12.83 -3.22
C HIS A 80 -4.67 14.34 -3.21
N GLY A 81 -4.61 14.99 -2.06
CA GLY A 81 -4.92 16.41 -1.87
C GLY A 81 -3.78 17.36 -2.21
N VAL A 82 -2.52 16.92 -2.01
CA VAL A 82 -1.33 17.75 -2.29
C VAL A 82 -0.59 17.24 -3.53
N ALA A 83 0.09 16.10 -3.41
CA ALA A 83 0.81 15.42 -4.47
C ALA A 83 1.30 14.07 -3.96
N ARG A 84 1.52 13.08 -4.85
CA ARG A 84 2.01 11.75 -4.46
C ARG A 84 3.21 11.74 -3.49
N PRO A 85 4.25 12.58 -3.65
CA PRO A 85 5.37 12.62 -2.70
C PRO A 85 5.00 13.11 -1.28
N ALA A 86 3.83 13.73 -1.09
CA ALA A 86 3.40 14.24 0.20
C ALA A 86 3.08 13.11 1.21
N ALA A 87 2.70 11.92 0.75
CA ALA A 87 2.47 10.77 1.63
C ALA A 87 3.68 10.45 2.54
N PRO A 88 4.86 10.09 2.00
CA PRO A 88 6.02 9.77 2.85
C PRO A 88 6.57 10.98 3.62
N LEU A 89 6.46 12.20 3.08
CA LEU A 89 6.89 13.41 3.78
C LEU A 89 6.02 13.70 5.00
N THR A 90 4.70 13.53 4.87
CA THR A 90 3.74 13.79 5.94
C THR A 90 3.93 12.81 7.09
N THR A 91 4.02 11.50 6.80
CA THR A 91 4.20 10.48 7.85
C THR A 91 5.54 10.62 8.57
N PHE A 92 6.61 10.99 7.86
CA PHE A 92 7.90 11.30 8.48
C PHE A 92 7.81 12.49 9.44
N LEU A 93 7.18 13.59 9.03
CA LEU A 93 7.03 14.79 9.86
C LEU A 93 6.12 14.56 11.08
N VAL A 94 5.06 13.77 10.93
CA VAL A 94 4.21 13.34 12.05
C VAL A 94 5.03 12.57 13.07
N GLY A 95 5.77 11.55 12.64
CA GLY A 95 6.64 10.75 13.52
C GLY A 95 7.71 11.59 14.19
N TYR A 96 8.37 12.49 13.45
CA TYR A 96 9.37 13.40 13.97
C TYR A 96 8.79 14.34 15.04
N ALA A 97 7.64 14.98 14.75
CA ALA A 97 6.98 15.87 15.69
C ALA A 97 6.52 15.12 16.96
N ALA A 98 5.97 13.92 16.83
CA ALA A 98 5.58 13.09 17.96
C ALA A 98 6.78 12.73 18.84
N ALA A 99 7.90 12.32 18.23
CA ALA A 99 9.14 12.00 18.94
C ALA A 99 9.66 13.20 19.75
N THR A 100 9.57 14.42 19.21
CA THR A 100 9.98 15.63 19.95
C THR A 100 9.10 15.95 21.17
N ARG A 101 7.91 15.33 21.29
CA ARG A 101 6.96 15.54 22.39
C ARG A 101 6.91 14.39 23.41
N GLY A 102 7.74 13.37 23.24
CA GLY A 102 7.78 12.20 24.12
C GLY A 102 7.31 10.90 23.45
N GLY A 103 6.74 10.98 22.25
CA GLY A 103 6.45 9.80 21.41
C GLY A 103 5.27 8.96 21.88
N SER A 104 4.34 9.51 22.66
CA SER A 104 3.13 8.79 23.07
C SER A 104 2.14 8.62 21.90
N ALA A 105 1.21 7.67 22.01
CA ALA A 105 0.10 7.52 21.06
C ALA A 105 -0.67 8.84 20.87
N GLN A 106 -0.83 9.61 21.95
CA GLN A 106 -1.48 10.92 21.92
C GLN A 106 -0.67 11.95 21.13
N ASP A 107 0.66 11.97 21.27
CA ASP A 107 1.54 12.87 20.50
C ASP A 107 1.46 12.59 19.00
N ILE A 108 1.40 11.30 18.62
CA ILE A 108 1.17 10.86 17.24
C ILE A 108 -0.20 11.33 16.77
N ALA A 109 -1.26 11.07 17.54
CA ALA A 109 -2.62 11.46 17.18
C ALA A 109 -2.77 12.99 17.02
N ASP A 110 -2.15 13.78 17.90
CA ASP A 110 -2.12 15.24 17.81
C ASP A 110 -1.36 15.74 16.58
N ALA A 111 -0.19 15.14 16.29
CA ALA A 111 0.58 15.46 15.09
C ALA A 111 -0.18 15.09 13.80
N SER A 112 -0.80 13.90 13.76
CA SER A 112 -1.64 13.45 12.65
C SER A 112 -2.83 14.38 12.40
N ARG A 113 -3.55 14.79 13.46
CA ARG A 113 -4.63 15.78 13.34
C ARG A 113 -4.14 17.13 12.83
N ALA A 114 -2.94 17.55 13.20
CA ALA A 114 -2.36 18.79 12.70
C ALA A 114 -2.03 18.72 11.21
N ALA A 115 -1.44 17.61 10.76
CA ALA A 115 -1.15 17.36 9.36
C ALA A 115 -2.42 17.21 8.51
N ALA A 116 -3.44 16.51 9.02
CA ALA A 116 -4.70 16.29 8.30
C ALA A 116 -5.43 17.59 7.92
N ARG A 117 -5.25 18.68 8.68
CA ARG A 117 -5.83 20.00 8.35
C ARG A 117 -5.20 20.66 7.12
N LEU A 118 -4.07 20.15 6.64
CA LEU A 118 -3.31 20.67 5.50
C LEU A 118 -3.42 19.81 4.25
N ALA A 119 -3.98 18.60 4.39
CA ALA A 119 -4.14 17.62 3.32
C ALA A 119 -5.40 17.86 2.50
#